data_AF-A0A4Y2N666-F1
#
_entry.id   AF-A0A4Y2N666-F1
#
_cell.length_a   1.000
_cell.length_b   1.000
_cell.length_c   1.000
_cell.angle_alpha   90.00
_cell.angle_beta   90.00
_cell.angle_gamma   90.00
#
_symmetry.space_group_name_H-M   'P 1'
#
loop_
_entity.id
_entity.type
_entity.pdbx_description
1 polymer ?
#
loop_
_entity_poly.entity_id
_entity_poly.type
_entity_poly.pdbx_seq_one_letter_code
_entity_poly.pdbx_strand_id
1 'polypeptide(L)'
;MDGPFHVHKVIDASRYLPDIQKQVVSTVIEMNSFFAHTENLLVVTVLDERRHVRELGQRRVLKARQSVLRGKNIRKFITRALNFEASDDRKKTDWSTTKLFSPPLLQKVSKEVINSFVKSGDTPDLGIKMSLYHTQAVEQCMKLLSKALLKV
;
A
#
# COMPACT_ATOMS: atom_id res chain seq x y z
N MET A 1 -13.07 0.91 9.13
CA MET A 1 -11.75 1.57 9.22
C MET A 1 -11.50 2.12 7.84
N ASP A 2 -11.64 3.44 7.72
CA ASP A 2 -11.67 4.14 6.42
C ASP A 2 -10.36 4.90 6.18
N GLY A 3 -9.30 4.56 6.93
CA GLY A 3 -7.96 5.14 6.80
C GLY A 3 -7.46 5.29 5.35
N PRO A 4 -7.58 4.26 4.49
CA PRO A 4 -7.13 4.35 3.10
C PRO A 4 -7.88 5.44 2.33
N PHE A 5 -9.20 5.49 2.49
CA PHE A 5 -10.08 6.44 1.83
C PHE A 5 -9.73 7.88 2.21
N HIS A 6 -9.40 8.13 3.48
CA HIS A 6 -8.94 9.45 3.93
C HIS A 6 -7.62 9.85 3.29
N VAL A 7 -6.67 8.93 3.11
CA VAL A 7 -5.39 9.22 2.47
C VAL A 7 -5.57 9.65 1.01
N HIS A 8 -6.37 8.93 0.22
CA HIS A 8 -6.61 9.32 -1.18
C HIS A 8 -7.24 10.70 -1.27
N LYS A 9 -8.27 10.96 -0.46
CA LYS A 9 -8.92 12.27 -0.39
C LYS A 9 -7.96 13.39 -0.03
N VAL A 10 -7.07 13.15 0.92
CA VAL A 10 -6.06 14.13 1.34
C VAL A 10 -5.08 14.40 0.21
N ILE A 11 -4.58 13.37 -0.48
CA ILE A 11 -3.64 13.53 -1.60
C ILE A 11 -4.31 14.27 -2.77
N ASP A 12 -5.56 13.95 -3.10
CA ASP A 12 -6.26 14.61 -4.20
C ASP A 12 -6.60 16.06 -3.84
N ALA A 13 -7.05 16.34 -2.61
CA ALA A 13 -7.30 17.71 -2.15
C ALA A 13 -6.01 18.55 -2.08
N SER A 14 -4.88 17.95 -1.68
CA SER A 14 -3.62 18.68 -1.56
C SER A 14 -3.07 19.19 -2.89
N ARG A 15 -3.49 18.60 -4.02
CA ARG A 15 -3.08 19.06 -5.36
C ARG A 15 -3.49 20.51 -5.66
N TYR A 16 -4.59 20.97 -5.07
CA TYR A 16 -5.16 22.30 -5.30
C TYR A 16 -4.66 23.36 -4.31
N LEU A 17 -3.80 22.99 -3.37
CA LEU A 17 -3.24 23.93 -2.39
C LEU A 17 -2.08 24.75 -2.98
N PRO A 18 -1.87 25.99 -2.47
CA PRO A 18 -0.64 26.75 -2.67
C PRO A 18 0.60 25.96 -2.24
N ASP A 19 1.74 26.21 -2.88
CA ASP A 19 2.96 25.40 -2.75
C ASP A 19 3.44 25.20 -1.29
N ILE A 20 3.39 26.26 -0.47
CA ILE A 20 3.79 26.19 0.95
C ILE A 20 2.91 25.20 1.73
N GLN A 21 1.59 25.27 1.52
CA GLN A 21 0.64 24.39 2.19
C GLN A 21 0.74 22.96 1.66
N LYS A 22 0.92 22.81 0.35
CA LYS A 22 1.16 21.51 -0.30
C LYS A 22 2.40 20.84 0.27
N GLN A 23 3.48 21.57 0.52
CA GLN A 23 4.70 21.02 1.13
C GLN A 23 4.45 20.50 2.54
N VAL A 24 3.78 21.27 3.41
CA VAL A 24 3.44 20.85 4.77
C VAL A 24 2.57 19.59 4.76
N VAL A 25 1.55 19.57 3.92
CA VAL A 25 0.64 18.42 3.79
C VAL A 25 1.38 17.19 3.30
N SER A 26 2.22 17.32 2.26
CA SER A 26 3.05 16.22 1.75
C SER A 26 3.98 15.68 2.84
N THR A 27 4.66 16.53 3.62
CA THR A 27 5.50 16.10 4.75
C THR A 27 4.69 15.32 5.78
N VAL A 28 3.50 15.79 6.15
CA VAL A 28 2.64 15.07 7.12
C VAL A 28 2.21 13.71 6.59
N ILE A 29 1.90 13.60 5.29
CA ILE A 29 1.54 12.31 4.67
C ILE A 29 2.75 11.38 4.63
N GLU A 30 3.94 11.87 4.28
CA GLU A 30 5.18 11.08 4.28
C GLU A 30 5.52 10.57 5.68
N MET A 31 5.43 11.42 6.71
CA MET A 31 5.63 11.03 8.11
C MET A 31 4.64 9.96 8.59
N ASN A 32 3.50 9.84 7.94
CA ASN A 32 2.45 8.86 8.26
C ASN A 32 2.28 7.79 7.17
N SER A 33 3.23 7.67 6.24
CA SER A 33 3.18 6.80 5.05
C SER A 33 3.33 5.30 5.35
N PHE A 34 3.15 4.87 6.59
CA PHE A 34 3.14 3.45 6.97
C PHE A 34 2.12 2.63 6.17
N PHE A 35 1.04 3.28 5.71
CA PHE A 35 0.06 2.65 4.83
C PHE A 35 0.66 2.23 3.47
N ALA A 36 1.66 2.97 2.96
CA ALA A 36 2.36 2.69 1.72
C ALA A 36 3.53 1.71 1.90
N HIS A 37 3.59 1.00 3.03
CA HIS A 37 4.51 -0.11 3.19
C HIS A 37 4.28 -1.15 2.08
N THR A 38 5.36 -1.79 1.62
CA THR A 38 5.29 -2.71 0.48
C THR A 38 4.33 -3.85 0.71
N GLU A 39 4.24 -4.34 1.93
CA GLU A 39 3.30 -5.41 2.28
C GLU A 39 1.86 -4.99 2.04
N ASN A 40 1.50 -3.78 2.44
CA ASN A 40 0.16 -3.23 2.28
C ASN A 40 -0.19 -3.05 0.80
N LEU A 41 0.73 -2.44 0.05
CA LEU A 41 0.56 -2.26 -1.39
C LEU A 41 0.50 -3.60 -2.13
N LEU A 42 1.21 -4.63 -1.67
CA LEU A 42 1.13 -5.98 -2.25
C LEU A 42 -0.22 -6.63 -2.01
N VAL A 43 -0.82 -6.47 -0.82
CA VAL A 43 -2.17 -6.99 -0.54
C VAL A 43 -3.19 -6.30 -1.45
N VAL A 44 -3.10 -4.98 -1.61
CA VAL A 44 -3.94 -4.21 -2.57
C VAL A 44 -3.76 -4.73 -3.99
N THR A 45 -2.51 -4.93 -4.41
CA THR A 45 -2.20 -5.42 -5.76
C THR A 45 -2.75 -6.82 -6.02
N VAL A 46 -2.72 -7.72 -5.02
CA VAL A 46 -3.23 -9.10 -5.14
C VAL A 46 -4.76 -9.16 -5.19
N LEU A 47 -5.44 -8.22 -4.54
CA LEU A 47 -6.90 -8.14 -4.47
C LEU A 47 -7.51 -7.18 -5.50
N ASP A 48 -6.70 -6.60 -6.41
CA ASP A 48 -7.15 -5.67 -7.45
C ASP A 48 -8.14 -6.35 -8.43
N GLU A 49 -9.10 -5.62 -8.97
CA GLU A 49 -10.08 -6.16 -9.93
C GLU A 49 -9.47 -6.47 -11.30
N ARG A 50 -8.35 -5.83 -11.64
CA ARG A 50 -7.68 -5.99 -12.93
C ARG A 50 -6.76 -7.22 -12.89
N ARG A 51 -7.02 -8.20 -13.77
CA ARG A 51 -6.27 -9.48 -13.85
C ARG A 51 -4.75 -9.30 -13.91
N HIS A 52 -4.27 -8.46 -14.82
CA HIS A 52 -2.83 -8.23 -15.01
C HIS A 52 -2.16 -7.64 -13.76
N VAL A 53 -2.92 -6.91 -12.93
CA VAL A 53 -2.44 -6.32 -11.68
C VAL A 53 -2.35 -7.39 -10.60
N ARG A 54 -3.40 -8.19 -10.44
CA ARG A 54 -3.39 -9.33 -9.50
C ARG A 54 -2.24 -10.26 -9.73
N GLU A 55 -2.02 -10.64 -11.00
CA GLU A 55 -0.95 -11.55 -11.37
C GLU A 55 0.42 -10.98 -10.99
N LEU A 56 0.64 -9.68 -11.24
CA LEU A 56 1.85 -8.98 -10.82
C LEU A 56 2.02 -9.02 -9.29
N GLY A 57 0.94 -8.78 -8.53
CA GLY A 57 0.94 -8.87 -7.07
C GLY A 57 1.32 -10.26 -6.57
N GLN A 58 0.69 -11.30 -7.12
CA GLN A 58 0.94 -12.70 -6.77
C GLN A 58 2.40 -13.10 -7.04
N ARG A 59 2.93 -12.76 -8.22
CA ARG A 59 4.34 -13.00 -8.58
C ARG A 59 5.29 -12.28 -7.62
N ARG A 60 4.99 -11.04 -7.22
CA ARG A 60 5.80 -10.28 -6.25
C ARG A 60 5.76 -10.89 -4.86
N VAL A 61 4.63 -11.42 -4.42
CA VAL A 61 4.51 -12.13 -3.14
C VAL A 61 5.39 -13.38 -3.11
N LEU A 62 5.38 -14.17 -4.19
CA LEU A 62 6.26 -15.34 -4.32
C LEU A 62 7.74 -14.94 -4.23
N LYS A 63 8.15 -13.87 -4.94
CA LYS A 63 9.51 -13.32 -4.85
C LYS A 63 9.86 -12.84 -3.43
N ALA A 64 8.93 -12.18 -2.75
CA ALA A 64 9.13 -11.69 -1.39
C ALA A 64 9.34 -12.84 -0.40
N ARG A 65 8.57 -13.94 -0.51
CA ARG A 65 8.75 -15.14 0.33
C ARG A 65 10.11 -15.81 0.13
N GLN A 66 10.59 -15.89 -1.10
CA GLN A 66 11.94 -16.41 -1.39
C GLN A 66 13.04 -15.52 -0.78
N SER A 67 12.79 -14.22 -0.63
CA SER A 67 13.75 -13.31 0.01
C SER A 67 13.86 -13.51 1.52
N VAL A 68 12.75 -13.86 2.19
CA VAL A 68 12.70 -14.13 3.64
C VAL A 68 13.41 -15.42 3.99
N LEU A 69 13.20 -16.50 3.21
CA LEU A 69 13.84 -17.81 3.43
C LEU A 69 15.37 -17.78 3.35
N ARG A 70 15.95 -16.78 2.67
CA ARG A 70 17.41 -16.59 2.57
C ARG A 70 18.01 -15.86 3.77
N GLY A 71 17.25 -15.61 4.83
CA GLY A 71 17.73 -14.98 6.08
C GLY A 71 18.14 -13.52 5.95
N LYS A 72 17.90 -12.88 4.79
CA LYS A 72 18.46 -11.54 4.50
C LYS A 72 17.66 -10.37 5.09
N ASN A 73 16.46 -10.58 5.64
CA ASN A 73 15.45 -9.52 5.67
C ASN A 73 14.64 -9.48 6.98
N ILE A 74 15.11 -8.71 7.96
CA ILE A 74 14.26 -8.20 9.05
C ILE A 74 13.37 -7.09 8.47
N ARG A 75 12.07 -7.13 8.79
CA ARG A 75 11.10 -6.09 8.42
C ARG A 75 11.49 -4.78 9.10
N LYS A 76 11.66 -3.71 8.32
CA LYS A 76 11.86 -2.35 8.85
C LYS A 76 10.60 -1.54 8.57
N PHE A 77 9.99 -1.01 9.63
CA PHE A 77 8.92 -0.04 9.52
C PHE A 77 9.52 1.34 9.31
N ILE A 78 9.67 1.74 8.05
CA ILE A 78 10.19 3.06 7.67
C ILE A 78 9.14 3.72 6.79
N THR A 79 8.88 5.01 7.06
CA THR A 79 8.12 5.89 6.19
C THR A 79 8.84 6.06 4.85
N ARG A 80 8.10 6.22 3.76
CA ARG A 80 8.64 6.35 2.41
C ARG A 80 8.27 7.69 1.81
N ALA A 81 9.18 8.21 1.00
CA ALA A 81 8.85 9.26 0.05
C ALA A 81 7.79 8.72 -0.91
N LEU A 82 6.72 9.48 -1.10
CA LEU A 82 5.61 9.09 -1.95
C LEU A 82 5.58 9.95 -3.20
N ASN A 83 5.27 9.32 -4.32
CA ASN A 83 4.94 10.09 -5.52
C ASN A 83 3.51 10.62 -5.42
N PHE A 84 3.36 11.88 -5.01
CA PHE A 84 2.06 12.56 -4.88
C PHE A 84 1.37 12.85 -6.22
N GLU A 85 2.12 12.86 -7.32
CA GLU A 85 1.61 13.04 -8.68
C GLU A 85 1.06 11.73 -9.26
N ALA A 86 1.32 10.59 -8.61
CA ALA A 86 0.84 9.30 -9.08
C ALA A 86 -0.70 9.23 -9.02
N SER A 87 -1.32 8.98 -10.18
CA SER A 87 -2.75 8.71 -10.32
C SER A 87 -3.14 7.29 -9.90
N ASP A 88 -2.19 6.35 -9.94
CA ASP A 88 -2.40 4.96 -9.53
C ASP A 88 -1.52 4.63 -8.32
N ASP A 89 -2.07 3.95 -7.32
CA ASP A 89 -1.36 3.59 -6.08
C ASP A 89 -0.13 2.74 -6.32
N ARG A 90 -0.12 1.98 -7.42
CA ARG A 90 1.03 1.20 -7.84
C ARG A 90 2.21 2.08 -8.24
N LYS A 91 1.97 3.33 -8.63
CA LYS A 91 3.03 4.29 -9.01
C LYS A 91 3.44 5.19 -7.85
N LYS A 92 2.77 5.10 -6.69
CA LYS A 92 3.14 5.87 -5.48
C LYS A 92 4.45 5.44 -4.85
N THR A 93 4.91 4.23 -5.13
CA THR A 93 6.20 3.69 -4.65
C THR A 93 6.98 3.11 -5.81
N ASP A 94 8.27 3.43 -5.87
CA ASP A 94 9.18 2.80 -6.82
C ASP A 94 9.48 1.36 -6.41
N TRP A 95 8.90 0.40 -7.13
CA TRP A 95 9.04 -1.02 -6.88
C TRP A 95 10.42 -1.60 -7.24
N SER A 96 11.26 -0.86 -7.98
CA SER A 96 12.57 -1.34 -8.42
C SER A 96 13.63 -1.24 -7.32
N THR A 97 13.65 -0.10 -6.61
CA THR A 97 14.55 0.18 -5.48
C THR A 97 14.02 -0.37 -4.16
N THR A 98 12.72 -0.64 -4.11
CA THR A 98 12.02 -0.96 -2.88
C THR A 98 12.11 -2.43 -2.50
N LYS A 99 12.61 -2.68 -1.28
CA LYS A 99 12.65 -4.01 -0.68
C LYS A 99 11.24 -4.57 -0.43
N LEU A 100 10.95 -5.70 -1.07
CA LEU A 100 9.68 -6.43 -0.94
C LEU A 100 9.69 -7.32 0.31
N PHE A 101 8.61 -7.28 1.07
CA PHE A 101 8.37 -8.18 2.19
C PHE A 101 7.07 -8.96 1.95
N SER A 102 7.04 -10.23 2.38
CA SER A 102 5.80 -11.02 2.26
C SER A 102 4.79 -10.48 3.26
N PRO A 103 3.57 -10.12 2.82
CA PRO A 103 2.55 -9.63 3.75
C PRO A 103 2.16 -10.71 4.76
N PRO A 104 2.05 -10.41 6.07
CA PRO A 104 1.59 -11.36 7.08
C PRO A 104 0.19 -11.90 6.77
N LEU A 105 -0.71 -11.05 6.23
CA LEU A 105 -2.05 -11.44 5.80
C LEU A 105 -2.03 -12.53 4.74
N LEU A 106 -1.01 -12.56 3.88
CA LEU A 106 -0.85 -13.59 2.87
C LEU A 106 -0.06 -14.79 3.36
N GLN A 107 0.59 -14.75 4.54
CA GLN A 107 1.50 -15.81 4.98
C GLN A 107 0.81 -17.18 5.14
N LYS A 108 -0.49 -17.19 5.49
CA LYS A 108 -1.30 -18.41 5.61
C LYS A 108 -1.65 -19.04 4.25
N VAL A 109 -1.57 -18.29 3.17
CA VAL A 109 -1.87 -18.78 1.82
C VAL A 109 -0.66 -19.57 1.30
N SER A 110 -0.85 -20.82 0.87
CA SER A 110 0.26 -21.64 0.37
C SER A 110 0.85 -21.11 -0.94
N LYS A 111 2.07 -21.51 -1.31
CA LYS A 111 2.69 -21.06 -2.58
C LYS A 111 1.97 -21.68 -3.78
N GLU A 112 1.47 -22.90 -3.61
CA GLU A 112 0.76 -23.69 -4.60
C GLU A 112 -0.57 -23.01 -4.95
N VAL A 113 -1.30 -22.54 -3.93
CA VAL A 113 -2.54 -21.76 -4.09
C VAL A 113 -2.27 -20.45 -4.84
N ILE A 114 -1.19 -19.73 -4.51
CA ILE A 114 -0.85 -18.51 -5.26
C ILE A 114 -0.50 -18.85 -6.72
N ASN A 115 0.26 -19.93 -6.95
CA ASN A 115 0.61 -20.37 -8.30
C ASN A 115 -0.61 -20.84 -9.12
N SER A 116 -1.61 -21.45 -8.50
CA SER A 116 -2.84 -21.83 -9.20
C SER A 116 -3.60 -20.59 -9.65
N PHE A 117 -3.71 -19.55 -8.83
CA PHE A 117 -4.35 -18.30 -9.22
C PHE A 117 -3.59 -17.54 -10.31
N VAL A 118 -2.26 -17.59 -10.32
CA VAL A 118 -1.45 -17.03 -11.43
C VAL A 118 -1.77 -17.74 -12.75
N LYS A 119 -2.00 -19.06 -12.72
CA LYS A 119 -2.32 -19.85 -13.92
C LYS A 119 -3.76 -19.69 -14.37
N SER A 120 -4.71 -19.72 -13.45
CA SER A 120 -6.14 -19.64 -13.78
C SER A 120 -6.59 -18.22 -14.11
N GLY A 121 -5.98 -17.21 -13.47
CA GLY A 121 -6.36 -15.80 -13.63
C GLY A 121 -7.58 -15.37 -12.80
N ASP A 122 -8.15 -16.29 -12.03
CA ASP A 122 -9.33 -16.05 -11.21
C ASP A 122 -9.05 -15.03 -10.10
N THR A 123 -10.12 -14.39 -9.63
CA THR A 123 -10.08 -13.59 -8.40
C THR A 123 -9.83 -14.53 -7.22
N PRO A 124 -8.73 -14.37 -6.49
CA PRO A 124 -8.43 -15.25 -5.38
C PRO A 124 -9.37 -14.90 -4.22
N ASP A 125 -10.31 -15.78 -3.91
CA ASP A 125 -11.08 -15.68 -2.66
C ASP A 125 -10.20 -16.15 -1.51
N LEU A 126 -9.45 -15.21 -0.94
CA LEU A 126 -8.51 -15.48 0.14
C LEU A 126 -9.15 -15.33 1.52
N GLY A 127 -10.44 -14.95 1.61
CA GLY A 127 -11.07 -14.57 2.88
C GLY A 127 -10.39 -13.39 3.57
N ILE A 128 -9.57 -12.62 2.84
CA ILE A 128 -8.81 -11.49 3.39
C ILE A 128 -9.66 -10.24 3.29
N LYS A 129 -10.14 -9.76 4.43
CA LYS A 129 -10.65 -8.40 4.52
C LYS A 129 -9.46 -7.45 4.51
N MET A 130 -9.43 -6.53 3.55
CA MET A 130 -8.40 -5.50 3.46
C MET A 130 -8.48 -4.57 4.68
N SER A 131 -7.69 -4.85 5.71
CA SER A 131 -7.32 -3.86 6.72
C SER A 131 -5.89 -3.46 6.43
N LEU A 132 -5.72 -2.34 5.71
CA LEU A 132 -4.42 -1.69 5.66
C LEU A 132 -4.01 -1.43 7.11
N TYR A 133 -2.76 -1.77 7.45
CA TYR A 133 -2.25 -1.62 8.81
C TYR A 133 -2.16 -0.13 9.14
N HIS A 134 -3.27 0.44 9.59
CA HIS A 134 -3.32 1.77 10.14
C HIS A 134 -3.33 1.65 11.65
N THR A 135 -2.42 2.36 12.30
CA THR A 135 -2.59 2.63 13.72
C THR A 135 -3.74 3.63 13.85
N GLN A 136 -4.52 3.53 14.93
CA GLN A 136 -5.61 4.46 15.22
C GLN A 136 -5.15 5.93 15.17
N ALA A 137 -3.90 6.20 15.58
CA ALA A 137 -3.29 7.53 15.51
C ALA A 137 -3.13 8.03 14.06
N VAL A 138 -2.67 7.18 13.13
CA VAL A 138 -2.55 7.55 11.70
C VAL A 138 -3.94 7.80 11.10
N GLU A 139 -4.94 6.99 11.45
CA GLU A 139 -6.31 7.22 10.98
C GLU A 139 -6.87 8.56 11.49
N GLN A 140 -6.69 8.86 12.77
CA GLN A 140 -7.13 10.12 13.37
C GLN A 140 -6.42 11.32 12.74
N CYS A 141 -5.11 11.23 12.50
CA CYS A 141 -4.34 12.27 11.83
C CYS A 141 -4.87 12.54 10.41
N MET A 142 -5.03 11.48 9.59
CA MET A 142 -5.55 11.60 8.22
C MET A 142 -7.00 12.12 8.19
N LYS A 143 -7.83 11.72 9.16
CA LYS A 143 -9.21 12.21 9.29
C LYS A 143 -9.24 13.70 9.62
N LEU A 144 -8.40 14.18 10.53
CA LEU A 144 -8.29 15.60 10.86
C LEU A 144 -7.77 16.41 9.67
N LEU A 145 -6.73 15.92 9.00
CA LEU A 145 -6.15 16.54 7.82
C LEU A 145 -7.18 16.63 6.68
N SER A 146 -7.91 15.54 6.42
CA SER A 146 -8.99 15.52 5.42
C SER A 146 -10.08 16.54 5.74
N LYS A 147 -10.50 16.64 7.01
CA LYS A 147 -11.50 17.63 7.43
C LYS A 147 -11.00 19.07 7.32
N ALA A 148 -9.71 19.31 7.56
CA ALA A 148 -9.12 20.63 7.42
C ALA A 148 -9.05 21.05 5.94
N LEU A 149 -8.62 20.15 5.05
CA LEU A 149 -8.53 20.41 3.62
C LEU A 149 -9.89 20.63 2.95
N LEU A 150 -10.96 19.97 3.42
CA LEU A 150 -12.31 20.16 2.91
C LEU A 150 -12.98 21.47 3.39
N LYS A 151 -12.34 22.21 4.30
CA LYS A 151 -12.82 23.51 4.80
C LYS A 151 -12.13 24.69 4.09
N VAL A 152 -11.12 24.43 3.27
CA VAL A 152 -10.42 25.39 2.43
C VAL A 152 -11.16 25.49 1.11
#